data_AF-A0A3M1L1L4-F1
#
_entry.id   AF-A0A3M1L1L4-F1
#
_cell.length_a   1.000
_cell.length_b   1.000
_cell.length_c   1.000
_cell.angle_alpha   90.00
_cell.angle_beta   90.00
_cell.angle_gamma   90.00
#
_symmetry.space_group_name_H-M   'P 1'
#
loop_
_entity.id
_entity.type
_entity.pdbx_description
1 polymer ?
#
loop_
_entity_poly.entity_id
_entity_poly.type
_entity_poly.pdbx_seq_one_letter_code
_entity_poly.pdbx_strand_id
1 'polypeptide(L)' 'MQDPATPPEDPFDEGTPLDEPTTPNPPPTAPQTYTVIRGDTLYSISRRFNLTVEKLKALNGLSSNLIRPGQVLRLK' A
#
# COMPACT_ATOMS: atom_id res chain seq x y z
N MET A 1 -27.23 -44.54 -0.25
CA MET A 1 -26.43 -43.75 -1.21
C MET A 1 -26.10 -42.46 -0.50
N GLN A 2 -24.80 -42.26 -0.25
CA GLN A 2 -24.22 -41.36 0.75
C GLN A 2 -24.23 -39.87 0.37
N ASP A 3 -24.02 -39.09 1.42
CA ASP A 3 -24.15 -37.66 1.74
C ASP A 3 -23.39 -36.65 0.85
N PRO A 4 -23.78 -35.35 0.86
CA PRO A 4 -23.04 -34.27 0.21
C PRO A 4 -21.83 -33.85 1.07
N ALA A 5 -20.64 -33.79 0.47
CA ALA A 5 -19.44 -33.25 1.13
C ALA A 5 -18.88 -32.06 0.34
N THR A 6 -18.93 -30.91 1.00
CA THR A 6 -18.26 -29.64 0.71
C THR A 6 -16.80 -29.88 0.29
N PRO A 7 -16.26 -29.20 -0.74
CA PRO A 7 -14.82 -29.16 -0.94
C PRO A 7 -14.16 -28.55 0.31
N PRO A 8 -12.98 -29.04 0.73
CA PRO A 8 -12.30 -28.58 1.93
C PRO A 8 -12.02 -27.08 1.84
N GLU A 9 -12.38 -26.37 2.90
CA GLU A 9 -11.90 -25.02 3.18
C GLU A 9 -10.36 -25.06 3.17
N ASP A 10 -9.72 -24.24 2.35
CA ASP A 10 -8.27 -24.10 2.35
C ASP A 10 -7.87 -23.53 3.72
N PRO A 11 -7.16 -24.29 4.59
CA PRO A 11 -6.72 -23.78 5.87
C PRO A 11 -5.63 -22.77 5.58
N PHE A 12 -5.88 -21.49 5.85
CA PHE A 12 -4.79 -20.53 5.99
C PHE A 12 -3.87 -21.05 7.10
N ASP A 13 -2.75 -21.62 6.68
CA ASP A 13 -1.63 -22.12 7.46
C ASP A 13 -1.28 -21.12 8.57
N GLU A 14 -1.58 -21.47 9.82
CA GLU A 14 -1.31 -20.69 11.03
C GLU A 14 0.18 -20.69 11.37
N GLY A 15 1.01 -20.16 10.47
CA GLY A 15 2.42 -19.86 10.71
C GLY A 15 2.59 -18.56 11.51
N THR A 16 2.18 -18.56 12.78
CA THR A 16 2.68 -17.57 13.74
C THR A 16 4.14 -17.85 14.09
N PRO A 17 4.97 -16.80 14.19
CA PRO A 17 5.83 -16.62 15.36
C PRO A 17 5.22 -15.49 16.22
N LEU A 18 4.62 -15.78 17.37
CA LEU A 18 5.24 -15.83 18.70
C LEU A 18 6.04 -14.55 19.04
N ASP A 19 5.36 -13.66 19.79
CA ASP A 19 5.88 -12.68 20.75
C ASP A 19 7.20 -11.92 20.45
N GLU A 20 7.08 -10.69 19.94
CA GLU A 20 7.92 -9.56 20.40
C GLU A 20 7.02 -8.56 21.16
N PRO A 21 7.33 -8.17 22.41
CA PRO A 21 6.64 -7.07 23.07
C PRO A 21 7.22 -5.75 22.56
N THR A 22 6.87 -5.36 21.32
CA THR A 22 7.34 -4.08 20.80
C THR A 22 6.19 -3.11 20.93
N THR A 23 6.34 -2.23 21.92
CA THR A 23 5.61 -0.98 22.16
C THR A 23 4.78 -0.51 20.95
N PRO A 24 3.59 0.09 21.14
CA PRO A 24 2.95 0.84 20.07
C PRO A 24 3.87 2.02 19.72
N ASN A 25 4.86 1.77 18.86
CA ASN A 25 5.52 2.80 18.11
C ASN A 25 4.37 3.41 17.31
N PRO A 26 4.04 4.70 17.52
CA PRO A 26 2.95 5.31 16.79
C PRO A 26 3.15 4.96 15.31
N PRO A 27 2.10 4.50 14.60
CA PRO A 27 2.23 4.10 13.21
C PRO A 27 2.98 5.23 12.51
N PRO A 28 4.11 4.95 11.83
CA PRO A 28 4.94 5.98 11.27
C PRO A 28 4.03 6.88 10.45
N THR A 29 3.86 8.12 10.92
CA THR A 29 2.90 9.05 10.36
C THR A 29 3.23 9.16 8.88
N ALA A 30 2.34 8.64 8.03
CA ALA A 30 2.58 8.63 6.60
C ALA A 30 2.94 10.07 6.18
N PRO A 31 4.04 10.26 5.44
CA PRO A 31 4.49 11.61 5.12
C PRO A 31 3.37 12.35 4.38
N GLN A 32 3.22 13.64 4.65
CA GLN A 32 2.21 14.48 3.99
C GLN A 32 2.50 14.62 2.50
N THR A 33 3.79 14.63 2.15
CA THR A 33 4.29 14.83 0.80
C THR A 33 5.49 13.94 0.49
N TYR A 34 5.74 13.72 -0.80
CA TYR A 34 6.90 12.98 -1.31
C TYR A 34 7.50 13.72 -2.49
N THR A 35 8.83 13.86 -2.50
CA THR A 35 9.55 14.43 -3.65
C THR A 35 9.98 13.29 -4.57
N VAL A 36 9.45 13.29 -5.79
CA VAL A 36 9.74 12.28 -6.82
C VAL A 36 11.23 12.28 -7.12
N ILE A 37 11.86 11.10 -7.14
CA ILE A 37 13.26 10.96 -7.57
C ILE A 37 13.35 10.32 -8.96
N ARG A 38 14.54 10.30 -9.56
CA ARG A 38 14.74 9.64 -10.85
C ARG A 38 14.40 8.15 -10.72
N GLY A 39 13.56 7.68 -11.64
CA GLY A 39 13.09 6.29 -11.69
C GLY A 39 11.75 6.04 -11.00
N ASP A 40 11.22 7.02 -10.26
CA ASP A 40 9.90 6.89 -9.66
C ASP A 40 8.76 7.01 -10.69
N THR A 41 7.69 6.28 -10.43
CA THR A 41 6.42 6.36 -11.16
C THR A 41 5.29 6.57 -10.15
N LEU A 42 4.13 7.06 -10.61
CA LEU A 42 2.96 7.13 -9.72
C LEU A 42 2.62 5.76 -9.12
N TYR A 43 2.82 4.68 -9.88
CA TYR A 43 2.55 3.32 -9.42
C TYR A 43 3.50 2.90 -8.29
N SER A 44 4.81 3.10 -8.46
CA SER A 44 5.78 2.73 -7.41
C SER A 44 5.57 3.54 -6.13
N ILE A 45 5.29 4.84 -6.27
CA ILE A 45 5.00 5.73 -5.15
C ILE A 45 3.69 5.34 -4.46
N SER A 46 2.62 5.10 -5.22
CA SER A 46 1.33 4.77 -4.63
C SER A 46 1.40 3.46 -3.85
N ARG A 47 2.08 2.42 -4.38
CA ARG A 47 2.29 1.17 -3.64
C ARG A 47 3.11 1.36 -2.37
N ARG A 48 4.17 2.18 -2.42
CA ARG A 48 5.02 2.47 -1.26
C ARG A 48 4.26 3.11 -0.10
N PHE A 49 3.29 3.96 -0.41
CA PHE A 49 2.48 4.68 0.59
C PHE A 49 1.08 4.08 0.78
N ASN A 50 0.84 2.89 0.24
CA ASN A 50 -0.45 2.20 0.30
C ASN A 50 -1.64 3.05 -0.20
N LEU A 51 -1.40 3.85 -1.25
CA LEU A 51 -2.37 4.66 -1.97
C LEU A 51 -2.68 4.05 -3.33
N THR A 52 -3.83 4.43 -3.89
CA THR A 52 -4.13 4.18 -5.29
C THR A 52 -3.56 5.29 -6.16
N VAL A 53 -3.19 4.97 -7.41
CA VAL A 53 -2.74 5.97 -8.39
C VAL A 53 -3.81 7.05 -8.59
N GLU A 54 -5.08 6.67 -8.63
CA GLU A 54 -6.20 7.61 -8.78
C GLU A 54 -6.30 8.59 -7.60
N LYS A 55 -6.17 8.09 -6.37
CA LYS A 55 -6.16 8.95 -5.17
C LYS A 55 -4.97 9.91 -5.21
N LEU A 56 -3.80 9.41 -5.57
CA LEU A 56 -2.58 10.22 -5.68
C LEU A 56 -2.74 11.30 -6.76
N LYS A 57 -3.38 10.99 -7.90
CA LYS A 57 -3.69 11.96 -8.94
C LYS A 57 -4.68 13.02 -8.47
N ALA A 58 -5.77 12.61 -7.84
CA ALA A 58 -6.80 13.51 -7.34
C ALA A 58 -6.25 14.51 -6.32
N LEU A 59 -5.40 14.05 -5.40
CA LEU A 59 -4.73 14.91 -4.40
C LEU A 59 -3.80 15.96 -5.03
N ASN A 60 -3.25 15.65 -6.21
CA ASN A 60 -2.25 16.49 -6.88
C ASN A 60 -2.77 17.18 -8.14
N GLY A 61 -4.07 17.08 -8.45
CA GLY A 61 -4.67 17.65 -9.66
C GLY A 61 -4.07 17.09 -10.96
N LEU A 62 -3.55 15.86 -10.94
CA LEU A 62 -2.89 15.26 -12.10
C LEU A 62 -3.92 14.61 -13.03
N SER A 63 -3.92 15.01 -14.30
CA SER A 63 -4.73 14.36 -15.35
C SER A 63 -4.04 13.12 -15.92
N SER A 64 -2.70 13.08 -15.93
CA SER A 64 -1.89 11.99 -16.49
C SER A 64 -1.03 11.30 -15.43
N ASN A 65 -0.36 10.21 -15.83
CA ASN A 65 0.59 9.50 -14.99
C ASN A 65 2.02 10.06 -15.06
N LEU A 66 2.22 11.16 -15.81
CA LEU A 66 3.52 11.77 -16.00
C LEU A 66 3.91 12.56 -14.75
N ILE A 67 5.01 12.15 -14.12
CA ILE A 67 5.65 12.85 -13.01
C ILE A 67 7.12 13.09 -13.32
N ARG A 68 7.70 14.14 -12.75
CA ARG A 68 9.08 14.52 -12.98
C ARG A 68 9.90 14.43 -11.70
N PRO A 69 11.19 14.04 -11.75
CA PRO A 69 12.08 14.16 -10.62
C PRO A 69 12.09 15.59 -10.07
N GLY A 70 12.03 15.74 -8.75
CA GLY A 70 11.89 17.01 -8.04
C GLY A 70 10.44 17.48 -7.86
N GLN A 71 9.45 16.81 -8.48
CA GLN A 71 8.04 17.12 -8.26
C GLN A 71 7.61 16.69 -6.85
N VAL A 72 6.89 17.55 -6.14
CA VAL A 72 6.33 17.25 -4.83
C VAL A 72 4.91 16.72 -4.99
N LEU A 73 4.64 15.53 -4.47
CA LEU A 73 3.32 14.90 -4.46
C LEU A 73 2.73 14.89 -3.06
N ARG A 74 1.48 15.29 -2.92
CA ARG A 74 0.64 15.17 -1.72
C ARG A 74 0.15 13.74 -1.57
N LEU A 75 0.24 13.19 -0.36
CA LEU A 75 -0.11 11.79 -0.05
C LEU A 75 -1.37 11.65 0.81
N LYS A 76 -1.87 12.74 1.41
CA LYS A 76 -3.11 12.79 2.19
C LYS A 76 -3.74 14.16 2.21
#